data_AF-A0A6P5RRG2-F1
#
_entry.id   AF-A0A6P5RRG2-F1
#
_cell.length_a   1.000
_cell.length_b   1.000
_cell.length_c   1.000
_cell.angle_alpha   90.00
_cell.angle_beta   90.00
_cell.angle_gamma   90.00
#
_symmetry.space_group_name_H-M   'P 1'
#
loop_
_entity.id
_entity.type
_entity.pdbx_description
1 polymer ?
#
loop_
_entity_poly.entity_id
_entity_poly.type
_entity_poly.pdbx_seq_one_letter_code
_entity_poly.pdbx_strand_id
1 'polypeptide(L)'
;MSHEYCPEAKGYKALIFFAAIYLVALGSGCLKPNIISHGADQFRRDDSKQSKKLSSYFNCAYFAFCIGELIALTVLVWVQTHSGMDVGFGVSAAAMAMGLICLTFGTPLYRNKPPRGSIFTPIAQVFVAAFTKRKQICPSNTEMLHGNQNNVPNHLFVPMSPNISPLLHTEKF
;
A
#
# COMPACT_ATOMS: atom_id res chain seq x y z
N MET A 1 -53.45 -8.62 9.03
CA MET A 1 -51.99 -8.81 8.90
C MET A 1 -51.66 -8.77 7.42
N SER A 2 -51.37 -7.58 6.90
CA SER A 2 -51.08 -7.36 5.48
C SER A 2 -49.64 -7.82 5.24
N HIS A 3 -49.43 -8.85 4.43
CA HIS A 3 -48.09 -9.18 3.94
C HIS A 3 -47.60 -8.03 3.06
N GLU A 4 -46.71 -7.21 3.58
CA GLU A 4 -46.04 -6.16 2.80
C GLU A 4 -45.06 -6.86 1.85
N TYR A 5 -45.44 -6.95 0.56
CA TYR A 5 -44.61 -7.53 -0.48
C TYR A 5 -43.50 -6.51 -0.82
N CYS A 6 -42.28 -6.75 -0.33
CA CYS A 6 -41.14 -5.91 -0.65
C CYS A 6 -40.74 -6.11 -2.12
N PRO A 7 -40.93 -5.12 -3.01
CA PRO A 7 -40.60 -5.28 -4.42
C PRO A 7 -39.08 -5.34 -4.58
N GLU A 8 -38.58 -6.44 -5.15
CA GLU A 8 -37.14 -6.55 -5.42
C GLU A 8 -36.69 -5.50 -6.44
N ALA A 9 -35.53 -4.90 -6.19
CA ALA A 9 -34.88 -4.01 -7.13
C ALA A 9 -34.48 -4.81 -8.38
N LYS A 10 -35.19 -4.62 -9.49
CA LYS A 10 -34.94 -5.31 -10.78
C LYS A 10 -34.44 -4.34 -11.85
N GLY A 11 -33.66 -4.87 -12.79
CA GLY A 11 -33.17 -4.14 -13.96
C GLY A 11 -32.12 -3.08 -13.63
N TYR A 12 -32.28 -1.88 -14.19
CA TYR A 12 -31.27 -0.81 -14.13
C TYR A 12 -30.95 -0.32 -12.70
N LYS A 13 -31.94 -0.32 -11.79
CA LYS A 13 -31.75 0.12 -10.40
C LYS A 13 -30.74 -0.76 -9.64
N ALA A 14 -30.85 -2.07 -9.82
CA ALA A 14 -29.92 -3.02 -9.22
C ALA A 14 -28.51 -2.89 -9.83
N LEU A 15 -28.42 -2.74 -11.15
CA LEU A 15 -27.12 -2.58 -11.84
C LEU A 15 -26.36 -1.37 -11.31
N ILE A 16 -27.02 -0.20 -11.23
CA ILE A 16 -26.40 1.04 -10.72
C ILE A 16 -25.96 0.86 -9.27
N PHE A 17 -26.79 0.22 -8.44
CA PHE A 17 -26.45 -0.06 -7.05
C PHE A 17 -25.20 -0.95 -6.93
N PHE A 18 -25.15 -2.06 -7.68
CA PHE A 18 -23.97 -2.94 -7.71
C PHE A 18 -22.72 -2.21 -8.21
N ALA A 19 -22.84 -1.45 -9.29
CA ALA A 19 -21.72 -0.66 -9.82
C ALA A 19 -21.19 0.33 -8.79
N ALA A 20 -22.08 1.01 -8.05
CA ALA A 20 -21.70 1.95 -7.01
C ALA A 20 -20.95 1.26 -5.85
N ILE A 21 -21.45 0.15 -5.33
CA ILE A 21 -20.77 -0.55 -4.21
C ILE A 21 -19.42 -1.16 -4.66
N TYR A 22 -19.30 -1.63 -5.90
CA TYR A 22 -18.02 -2.08 -6.45
C TYR A 22 -17.02 -0.93 -6.60
N LEU A 23 -17.47 0.24 -7.04
CA LEU A 23 -16.61 1.42 -7.15
C LEU A 23 -16.11 1.87 -5.76
N VAL A 24 -16.98 1.86 -4.75
CA VAL A 24 -16.61 2.15 -3.36
C VAL A 24 -15.62 1.11 -2.83
N ALA A 25 -15.84 -0.18 -3.10
CA ALA A 25 -14.93 -1.25 -2.68
C ALA A 25 -13.55 -1.08 -3.33
N LEU A 26 -13.50 -0.82 -4.64
CA LEU A 26 -12.26 -0.55 -5.37
C LEU A 26 -11.55 0.70 -4.81
N GLY A 27 -12.26 1.81 -4.65
CA GLY A 27 -11.71 3.06 -4.13
C GLY A 27 -11.12 2.90 -2.73
N SER A 28 -11.85 2.22 -1.83
CA SER A 28 -11.41 1.93 -0.46
C SER A 28 -10.17 1.01 -0.45
N GLY A 29 -10.16 -0.02 -1.30
CA GLY A 29 -9.02 -0.93 -1.47
C GLY A 29 -7.77 -0.24 -1.99
N CYS A 30 -7.91 0.73 -2.90
CA CYS A 30 -6.80 1.52 -3.40
C CYS A 30 -6.32 2.57 -2.38
N LEU A 31 -7.23 3.28 -1.69
CA LEU A 31 -6.87 4.37 -0.80
C LEU A 31 -6.06 3.89 0.41
N LYS A 32 -6.52 2.83 1.10
CA LYS A 32 -5.98 2.36 2.39
C LYS A 32 -4.46 2.08 2.40
N PRO A 33 -3.89 1.28 1.47
CA PRO A 33 -2.45 1.01 1.47
C PRO A 33 -1.62 2.20 0.95
N ASN A 34 -2.19 3.01 0.06
CA ASN A 34 -1.46 4.09 -0.60
C ASN A 34 -1.35 5.35 0.27
N ILE A 35 -2.36 5.67 1.09
CA ILE A 35 -2.32 6.88 1.94
C ILE A 35 -1.23 6.81 3.01
N ILE A 36 -1.06 5.63 3.63
CA ILE A 36 -0.10 5.42 4.71
C ILE A 36 1.33 5.37 4.17
N SER A 37 1.53 4.68 3.04
CA SER A 37 2.84 4.63 2.37
C SER A 37 3.25 6.01 1.86
N HIS A 38 2.34 6.76 1.24
CA HIS A 38 2.59 8.13 0.84
C HIS A 38 2.98 9.04 2.01
N GLY A 39 2.28 8.95 3.15
CA GLY A 39 2.62 9.71 4.35
C GLY A 39 3.97 9.32 4.95
N ALA A 40 4.32 8.03 4.93
CA ALA A 40 5.61 7.54 5.41
C ALA A 40 6.78 8.02 4.53
N ASP A 41 6.58 8.10 3.21
CA ASP A 41 7.60 8.55 2.23
C ASP A 41 8.06 10.00 2.41
N GLN A 42 7.29 10.79 3.17
CA GLN A 42 7.61 12.18 3.51
C GLN A 42 8.72 12.29 4.58
N PHE A 43 8.98 11.24 5.37
CA PHE A 43 10.02 11.23 6.40
C PHE A 43 11.30 10.54 5.91
N ARG A 44 12.49 11.08 6.22
CA ARG A 44 13.77 10.44 5.86
C ARG A 44 14.10 9.34 6.88
N ARG A 45 14.71 8.25 6.40
CA ARG A 45 15.12 7.11 7.24
C ARG A 45 16.52 7.30 7.84
N ASP A 46 17.24 8.29 7.33
CA ASP A 46 18.68 8.48 7.48
C ASP A 46 19.08 9.26 8.75
N ASP A 47 18.11 9.83 9.49
CA ASP A 47 18.33 10.56 10.75
C ASP A 47 17.62 9.88 11.93
N SER A 48 18.36 9.53 13.00
CA SER A 48 17.79 8.92 14.22
C SER A 48 16.69 9.78 14.89
N LYS A 49 16.75 11.11 14.73
CA LYS A 49 15.71 12.05 15.17
C LYS A 49 14.43 11.97 14.34
N GLN A 50 14.52 11.62 13.05
CA GLN A 50 13.33 11.51 12.18
C GLN A 50 12.58 10.19 12.38
N SER A 51 13.27 9.11 12.79
CA SER A 51 12.62 7.84 13.16
C SER A 51 11.59 8.01 14.29
N LYS A 52 11.90 8.82 15.33
CA LYS A 52 10.94 9.15 16.39
C LYS A 52 9.72 9.93 15.87
N LYS A 53 9.94 10.85 14.92
CA LYS A 53 8.85 11.62 14.28
C LYS A 53 7.95 10.74 13.42
N LEU A 54 8.53 9.76 12.72
CA LEU A 54 7.79 8.78 11.93
C LEU A 54 6.89 7.91 12.83
N SER A 55 7.41 7.40 13.95
CA SER A 55 6.61 6.64 14.91
C SER A 55 5.48 7.48 15.52
N SER A 56 5.77 8.73 15.89
CA SER A 56 4.74 9.67 16.35
C SER A 56 3.69 9.97 15.30
N TYR A 57 4.07 10.04 14.01
CA TYR A 57 3.15 10.21 12.89
C TYR A 57 2.20 9.02 12.77
N PHE A 58 2.72 7.79 12.78
CA PHE A 58 1.89 6.58 12.73
C PHE A 58 0.94 6.49 13.92
N ASN A 59 1.42 6.80 15.13
CA ASN A 59 0.57 6.80 16.33
C ASN A 59 -0.55 7.85 16.22
N CYS A 60 -0.20 9.08 15.83
CA CYS A 60 -1.18 10.16 15.62
C CYS A 60 -2.19 9.81 14.52
N ALA A 61 -1.73 9.26 13.40
CA ALA A 61 -2.58 8.84 12.29
C ALA A 61 -3.55 7.73 12.70
N TYR A 62 -3.08 6.74 13.47
CA TYR A 62 -3.92 5.66 13.98
C TYR A 62 -4.96 6.19 14.97
N PHE A 63 -4.55 7.08 15.88
CA PHE A 63 -5.47 7.73 16.81
C PHE A 63 -6.56 8.54 16.09
N ALA A 64 -6.17 9.34 15.08
CA ALA A 64 -7.11 10.08 14.25
C ALA A 64 -8.06 9.16 13.48
N PHE A 65 -7.57 8.03 12.98
CA PHE A 65 -8.40 7.01 12.32
C PHE A 65 -9.45 6.44 13.28
N CYS A 66 -9.06 6.06 14.51
CA CYS A 66 -9.98 5.54 15.51
C CYS A 66 -11.05 6.57 15.91
N ILE A 67 -10.67 7.84 16.09
CA ILE A 67 -11.64 8.91 16.38
C ILE A 67 -12.58 9.12 15.19
N GLY A 68 -12.04 9.15 13.97
CA GLY A 68 -12.84 9.30 12.76
C GLY A 68 -13.85 8.16 12.59
N GLU A 69 -13.43 6.93 12.86
CA GLU A 69 -14.28 5.75 12.85
C GLU A 69 -15.36 5.81 13.94
N LEU A 70 -15.01 6.24 15.16
CA LEU A 70 -15.99 6.44 16.24
C LEU A 70 -17.06 7.48 15.85
N ILE A 71 -16.64 8.61 15.28
CA ILE A 71 -17.56 9.66 14.80
C ILE A 71 -18.42 9.12 13.66
N ALA A 72 -17.84 8.39 12.71
CA ALA A 72 -18.60 7.80 11.60
C ALA A 72 -19.64 6.81 12.12
N LEU A 73 -19.27 5.87 12.99
CA LEU A 73 -20.20 4.87 13.53
C LEU A 73 -21.27 5.46 14.44
N THR A 74 -21.05 6.66 14.99
CA THR A 74 -22.03 7.33 15.86
C THR A 74 -22.86 8.35 15.09
N VAL A 75 -22.22 9.41 14.59
CA VAL A 75 -22.88 10.56 13.96
C VAL A 75 -23.40 10.22 12.58
N LEU A 76 -22.60 9.54 11.75
CA LEU A 76 -23.04 9.20 10.38
C LEU A 76 -24.21 8.22 10.41
N VAL A 77 -24.15 7.21 11.29
CA VAL A 77 -25.24 6.25 11.48
C VAL A 77 -26.49 6.93 12.02
N TRP A 78 -26.34 7.88 12.97
CA TRP A 78 -27.46 8.70 13.44
C TRP A 78 -28.09 9.52 12.30
N VAL A 79 -27.28 10.16 11.45
CA VAL A 79 -27.77 10.89 10.26
C VAL A 79 -28.49 9.95 9.29
N GLN A 80 -27.93 8.77 9.00
CA GLN A 80 -28.55 7.79 8.10
C GLN A 80 -29.91 7.31 8.61
N THR A 81 -30.04 7.11 9.92
CA THR A 81 -31.28 6.62 10.54
C THR A 81 -32.35 7.70 10.70
N HIS A 82 -31.97 8.97 10.95
CA HIS A 82 -32.93 10.07 11.10
C HIS A 82 -33.27 10.80 9.79
N SER A 83 -32.27 11.05 8.94
CA SER A 83 -32.41 11.88 7.73
C SER A 83 -32.46 11.08 6.42
N GLY A 84 -32.31 9.75 6.49
CA GLY A 84 -32.32 8.88 5.33
C GLY A 84 -30.93 8.51 4.82
N MET A 85 -30.89 7.41 4.07
CA MET A 85 -29.66 6.81 3.56
C MET A 85 -29.01 7.65 2.45
N ASP A 86 -29.81 8.34 1.65
CA ASP A 86 -29.39 9.28 0.62
C ASP A 86 -28.57 10.45 1.18
N VAL A 87 -29.04 11.06 2.27
CA VAL A 87 -28.31 12.15 2.96
C VAL A 87 -26.99 11.62 3.54
N GLY A 88 -27.00 10.43 4.16
CA GLY A 88 -25.80 9.82 4.71
C GLY A 88 -24.73 9.51 3.66
N PHE A 89 -25.13 9.05 2.46
CA PHE A 89 -24.21 8.86 1.35
C PHE A 89 -23.68 10.19 0.81
N GLY A 90 -24.53 11.23 0.74
CA GLY A 90 -24.12 12.58 0.33
C GLY A 90 -23.05 13.17 1.26
N VAL A 91 -23.26 13.08 2.58
CA VAL A 91 -22.27 13.51 3.59
C VAL A 91 -20.96 12.74 3.45
N SER A 92 -21.02 11.42 3.26
CA SER A 92 -19.82 10.59 3.06
C SER A 92 -19.04 10.98 1.80
N ALA A 93 -19.75 11.23 0.69
CA ALA A 93 -19.15 11.67 -0.55
C ALA A 93 -18.49 13.06 -0.41
N ALA A 94 -19.15 14.00 0.28
CA ALA A 94 -18.61 15.33 0.56
C ALA A 94 -17.34 15.27 1.42
N ALA A 95 -17.33 14.44 2.48
CA ALA A 95 -16.15 14.22 3.31
C ALA A 95 -14.96 13.68 2.49
N MET A 96 -15.22 12.74 1.59
CA MET A 96 -14.19 12.17 0.74
C MET A 96 -13.68 13.17 -0.31
N ALA A 97 -14.57 13.98 -0.89
CA ALA A 97 -14.21 15.07 -1.79
C ALA A 97 -13.34 16.13 -1.09
N MET A 98 -13.68 16.50 0.15
CA MET A 98 -12.87 17.41 0.97
C MET A 98 -11.47 16.84 1.23
N GLY A 99 -11.36 15.54 1.53
CA GLY A 99 -10.06 14.86 1.67
C GLY A 99 -9.21 14.94 0.39
N LEU A 100 -9.83 14.70 -0.77
CA LEU A 100 -9.16 14.81 -2.07
C LEU A 100 -8.70 16.25 -2.36
N ILE A 101 -9.53 17.24 -2.03
CA ILE A 101 -9.20 18.66 -2.16
C ILE A 101 -7.99 19.00 -1.29
N CYS A 102 -7.99 18.59 -0.01
CA CYS A 102 -6.84 18.81 0.88
C CYS A 102 -5.56 18.16 0.35
N LEU A 103 -5.64 16.95 -0.21
CA LEU A 103 -4.49 16.24 -0.77
C LEU A 103 -3.96 16.91 -2.05
N THR A 104 -4.85 17.36 -2.93
CA THR A 104 -4.47 18.06 -4.16
C THR A 104 -3.87 19.44 -3.88
N PHE A 105 -4.44 20.21 -2.94
CA PHE A 105 -3.83 21.47 -2.48
C PHE A 105 -2.49 21.28 -1.78
N GLY A 106 -2.27 20.14 -1.12
CA GLY A 106 -0.99 19.79 -0.50
C GLY A 106 0.09 19.30 -1.49
N THR A 107 -0.30 18.99 -2.73
CA THR A 107 0.60 18.46 -3.77
C THR A 107 1.91 19.25 -3.98
N PRO A 108 1.94 20.59 -4.03
CA PRO A 108 3.20 21.33 -4.17
C PRO A 108 4.14 21.22 -2.95
N LEU A 109 3.64 20.82 -1.77
CA LEU A 109 4.46 20.58 -0.58
C LEU A 109 4.95 19.13 -0.48
N TYR A 110 4.46 18.22 -1.32
CA TYR A 110 4.85 16.81 -1.27
C TYR A 110 6.19 16.56 -1.94
N ARG A 111 6.96 15.63 -1.36
CA ARG A 111 8.25 15.24 -1.91
C ARG A 111 8.04 14.06 -2.83
N ASN A 112 7.89 14.32 -4.13
CA ASN A 112 7.76 13.27 -5.12
C ASN A 112 9.05 12.45 -5.23
N LYS A 113 8.94 11.14 -4.98
CA LYS A 113 10.00 10.16 -5.25
C LYS A 113 9.92 9.74 -6.72
N PRO A 114 11.06 9.45 -7.38
CA PRO A 114 11.03 8.89 -8.73
C PRO A 114 10.30 7.53 -8.73
N PRO A 115 9.66 7.13 -9.84
CA PRO A 115 8.90 5.90 -9.91
C PRO A 115 9.81 4.70 -9.60
N ARG A 116 9.48 3.99 -8.52
CA ARG A 116 10.11 2.72 -8.15
C ARG A 116 9.48 1.63 -9.03
N GLY A 117 10.29 0.70 -9.55
CA GLY A 117 9.82 -0.34 -10.49
C GLY A 117 8.66 -1.19 -9.94
N SER A 118 8.01 -1.97 -10.81
CA SER A 118 6.85 -2.79 -10.44
C SER A 118 7.22 -3.91 -9.47
N ILE A 119 6.48 -4.02 -8.36
CA ILE A 119 6.58 -5.12 -7.39
C ILE A 119 6.14 -6.48 -7.98
N PHE A 120 5.34 -6.46 -9.05
CA PHE A 120 4.83 -7.68 -9.68
C PHE A 120 5.88 -8.36 -10.57
N THR A 121 6.84 -7.61 -11.09
CA THR A 121 7.90 -8.14 -11.95
C THR A 121 8.74 -9.20 -11.25
N PRO A 122 9.33 -8.97 -10.06
CA PRO A 122 10.08 -10.00 -9.35
C PRO A 122 9.21 -11.19 -8.92
N ILE A 123 7.94 -10.95 -8.54
CA ILE A 123 7.00 -12.02 -8.18
C ILE A 123 6.76 -12.93 -9.39
N ALA A 124 6.46 -12.34 -10.55
CA ALA A 124 6.29 -13.08 -11.80
C ALA A 124 7.57 -13.84 -12.19
N GLN A 125 8.74 -13.22 -12.03
CA GLN A 125 10.03 -13.87 -12.28
C GLN A 125 10.25 -15.09 -11.38
N VAL A 126 9.90 -15.01 -10.10
CA VAL A 126 10.00 -16.14 -9.16
C VAL A 126 9.02 -17.25 -9.54
N PHE A 127 7.77 -16.92 -9.89
CA PHE A 127 6.81 -17.93 -10.35
C PHE A 127 7.30 -18.61 -11.64
N VAL A 128 7.71 -17.84 -12.64
CA VAL A 128 8.24 -18.37 -13.90
C VAL A 128 9.48 -19.23 -13.62
N ALA A 129 10.43 -18.76 -12.82
CA ALA A 129 11.63 -19.52 -12.47
C ALA A 129 11.28 -20.82 -11.72
N ALA A 130 10.34 -20.80 -10.78
CA ALA A 130 9.91 -21.99 -10.05
C ALA A 130 9.26 -23.03 -10.96
N PHE A 131 8.42 -22.63 -11.91
CA PHE A 131 7.80 -23.55 -12.86
C PHE A 131 8.80 -24.09 -13.90
N THR A 132 9.66 -23.23 -14.45
CA THR A 132 10.65 -23.62 -15.46
C THR A 132 11.78 -24.48 -14.87
N LYS A 133 12.15 -24.26 -13.60
CA LYS A 133 13.21 -25.01 -12.91
C LYS A 133 12.69 -26.19 -12.07
N ARG A 134 11.38 -26.48 -12.09
CA ARG A 134 10.75 -27.56 -11.31
C ARG A 134 11.32 -28.96 -11.56
N LYS A 135 11.92 -29.20 -12.74
CA LYS A 135 12.55 -30.48 -13.10
C LYS A 135 14.04 -30.54 -12.81
N GLN A 136 14.65 -29.49 -12.26
CA GLN A 136 16.06 -29.53 -11.89
C GLN A 136 16.24 -30.14 -10.50
N ILE A 137 17.17 -31.08 -10.38
CA ILE A 137 17.58 -31.67 -9.09
C ILE A 137 18.23 -30.58 -8.25
N CYS A 138 17.85 -30.47 -6.98
CA CYS A 138 18.39 -29.49 -6.05
C CYS A 138 19.93 -29.58 -6.03
N PRO A 139 20.66 -28.52 -6.38
CA PRO A 139 22.11 -28.54 -6.24
C PRO A 139 22.46 -28.66 -4.76
N SER A 140 23.20 -29.70 -4.39
CA SER A 140 23.56 -30.01 -2.99
C SER A 140 24.56 -29.03 -2.36
N ASN A 141 24.94 -27.95 -3.06
CA ASN A 141 25.95 -27.01 -2.60
C ASN A 141 25.41 -25.57 -2.56
N THR A 142 25.36 -25.02 -1.34
CA THR A 142 24.88 -23.65 -1.04
C THR A 142 25.74 -22.57 -1.70
N GLU A 143 26.99 -22.87 -2.06
CA GLU A 143 27.92 -21.92 -2.68
C GLU A 143 27.56 -21.54 -4.13
N MET A 144 26.76 -22.35 -4.83
CA MET A 144 26.29 -22.01 -6.18
C MET A 144 25.16 -20.95 -6.19
N LEU A 145 24.46 -20.74 -5.07
CA LEU A 145 23.36 -19.76 -5.01
C LEU A 145 23.86 -18.31 -4.96
N HIS A 146 25.13 -18.12 -4.57
CA HIS A 146 25.83 -16.82 -4.53
C HIS A 146 26.86 -16.67 -5.68
N GLY A 147 27.00 -17.67 -6.53
CA GLY A 147 28.04 -17.74 -7.57
C GLY A 147 27.66 -17.03 -8.88
N ASN A 148 27.39 -15.73 -8.84
CA ASN A 148 27.46 -14.92 -10.07
C ASN A 148 27.99 -13.50 -9.85
N GLN A 149 28.98 -13.36 -8.97
CA GLN A 149 29.80 -12.17 -8.90
C GLN A 149 31.27 -12.57 -8.92
N ASN A 150 31.72 -13.28 -9.95
CA ASN A 150 33.15 -13.42 -10.32
C ASN A 150 33.27 -14.17 -11.65
N ASN A 151 33.11 -13.46 -12.77
CA ASN A 151 33.65 -13.91 -14.05
C ASN A 151 34.37 -12.74 -14.71
N VAL A 152 35.59 -12.49 -14.25
CA VAL A 152 36.64 -11.88 -15.07
C VAL A 152 37.75 -12.93 -15.17
N PRO A 153 38.01 -13.54 -16.34
CA PRO A 153 39.17 -14.38 -16.50
C PRO A 153 40.37 -13.46 -16.78
N ASN A 154 41.45 -13.61 -16.00
CA ASN A 154 42.83 -13.75 -16.48
C ASN A 154 43.85 -13.55 -15.34
N HIS A 155 44.65 -14.60 -15.12
CA HIS A 155 46.08 -14.58 -14.76
C HIS A 155 46.65 -13.30 -14.13
N LEU A 156 47.01 -13.33 -12.83
CA LEU A 156 48.40 -13.38 -12.32
C LEU A 156 48.41 -13.34 -10.77
N PHE A 157 49.56 -13.64 -10.21
CA PHE A 157 49.91 -14.06 -8.85
C PHE A 157 49.94 -12.91 -7.80
N VAL A 158 50.05 -13.28 -6.51
CA VAL A 158 50.57 -12.55 -5.29
C VAL A 158 49.64 -11.62 -4.44
N PRO A 159 49.94 -11.33 -3.14
CA PRO A 159 49.51 -12.08 -1.96
C PRO A 159 48.68 -11.26 -0.92
N MET A 160 48.25 -11.98 0.11
CA MET A 160 47.68 -11.55 1.40
C MET A 160 48.15 -10.18 1.94
N SER A 161 47.20 -9.28 2.27
CA SER A 161 47.38 -8.15 3.19
C SER A 161 46.03 -7.71 3.82
N PRO A 162 45.97 -7.35 5.12
CA PRO A 162 44.73 -7.23 5.88
C PRO A 162 44.22 -5.78 5.88
N ASN A 163 42.99 -5.56 5.43
CA ASN A 163 42.28 -4.33 5.79
C ASN A 163 40.76 -4.55 5.77
N ILE A 164 40.20 -4.65 6.98
CA ILE A 164 38.76 -4.69 7.23
C ILE A 164 38.22 -3.29 7.00
N SER A 165 37.44 -3.10 5.94
CA SER A 165 36.57 -1.93 5.76
C SER A 165 35.12 -2.40 5.80
N PRO A 166 34.23 -1.70 6.52
CA PRO A 166 32.91 -2.22 6.86
C PRO A 166 32.00 -2.26 5.64
N LEU A 167 31.28 -3.36 5.54
CA LEU A 167 30.33 -3.69 4.49
C LEU A 167 29.29 -2.57 4.29
N LEU A 168 29.24 -2.04 3.07
CA LEU A 168 28.27 -1.06 2.62
C LEU A 168 26.90 -1.76 2.56
N HIS A 169 26.04 -1.38 3.51
CA HIS A 169 24.72 -1.95 3.74
C HIS A 169 23.80 -1.76 2.52
N THR A 170 23.10 -2.82 2.17
CA THR A 170 22.21 -2.97 1.01
C THR A 170 21.04 -1.99 1.04
N GLU A 171 21.15 -0.88 0.29
CA GLU A 171 20.05 0.04 -0.04
C GLU A 171 19.44 -0.30 -1.41
N LYS A 172 18.93 -1.54 -1.59
CA LYS A 172 18.04 -1.89 -2.72
C LYS A 172 17.10 -3.04 -2.35
N PHE A 173 16.13 -2.76 -1.49
CA PHE A 173 14.80 -3.37 -1.51
C PHE A 173 13.75 -2.34 -1.09
#